data_AF-A0A9J6G502-F1
#
_entry.id   AF-A0A9J6G502-F1
#
_cell.length_a   1.000
_cell.length_b   1.000
_cell.length_c   1.000
_cell.angle_alpha   90.00
_cell.angle_beta   90.00
_cell.angle_gamma   90.00
#
_symmetry.space_group_name_H-M   'P 1'
#
loop_
_entity.id
_entity.type
_entity.pdbx_description
1 polymer ?
#
loop_
_entity_poly.entity_id
_entity_poly.type
_entity_poly.pdbx_seq_one_letter_code
_entity_poly.pdbx_strand_id
1 'polypeptide(L)'
;MLKIVNKYKPNVTRALGQRIGYSKVYLEQEDNICRLRECNLGNLMTDAYFAYYADKNSTDPSRWSDVNGAVLNGGTIRAPLPQGGKNSLGREVKRWQLISYTAQLLMGVCVV
;
A
#
# COMPACT_ATOMS: atom_id res chain seq x y z
N MET A 1 -19.00 2.27 -23.00
CA MET A 1 -18.09 2.03 -21.86
C MET A 1 -16.65 1.68 -22.28
N LEU A 2 -16.43 0.75 -23.22
CA LEU A 2 -15.08 0.30 -23.64
C LEU A 2 -14.18 1.38 -24.27
N LYS A 3 -14.76 2.40 -24.92
CA LYS A 3 -14.00 3.49 -25.55
C LYS A 3 -13.12 4.28 -24.56
N ILE A 4 -13.62 4.48 -23.34
CA ILE A 4 -12.90 5.21 -22.28
C ILE A 4 -11.78 4.33 -21.71
N VAL A 5 -12.07 3.07 -21.40
CA VAL A 5 -11.08 2.12 -20.88
C VAL A 5 -9.91 1.97 -21.84
N ASN A 6 -10.18 1.80 -23.13
CA ASN A 6 -9.13 1.64 -24.14
C ASN A 6 -8.24 2.88 -24.30
N LYS A 7 -8.79 4.09 -24.07
CA LYS A 7 -8.02 5.34 -24.10
C LYS A 7 -6.96 5.40 -22.98
N TYR A 8 -7.30 4.97 -21.77
CA TYR A 8 -6.40 5.05 -20.61
C TYR A 8 -5.55 3.80 -20.40
N LYS A 9 -5.98 2.64 -20.93
CA LYS A 9 -5.27 1.36 -20.85
C LYS A 9 -3.75 1.46 -21.10
N PRO A 10 -3.25 2.08 -22.19
CA PRO A 10 -1.81 2.12 -22.44
C PRO A 10 -1.03 2.89 -21.36
N ASN A 11 -1.58 4.01 -20.87
CA ASN A 11 -0.94 4.80 -19.81
C ASN A 11 -0.92 4.04 -18.48
N VAL A 12 -2.02 3.36 -18.13
CA VAL A 12 -2.10 2.54 -16.93
C VAL A 12 -1.14 1.35 -17.02
N THR A 13 -1.10 0.64 -18.15
CA THR A 13 -0.18 -0.49 -18.36
C THR A 13 1.27 -0.06 -18.22
N ARG A 14 1.65 1.10 -18.77
CA ARG A 14 3.01 1.65 -18.62
C ARG A 14 3.36 1.91 -17.15
N ALA A 15 2.46 2.55 -16.41
CA ALA A 15 2.66 2.81 -14.98
C ALA A 15 2.72 1.52 -14.14
N LEU A 16 2.00 0.48 -14.56
CA LEU A 16 2.00 -0.83 -13.90
C LEU A 16 3.26 -1.65 -14.16
N GLY A 17 3.85 -1.54 -15.35
CA GLY A 17 5.08 -2.24 -15.70
C GLY A 17 6.33 -1.73 -14.98
N GLN A 18 6.27 -0.52 -14.41
CA GLN A 18 7.40 0.06 -13.68
C GLN A 18 7.55 -0.60 -12.31
N ARG A 19 8.69 -1.27 -12.09
CA ARG A 19 9.07 -1.85 -10.82
C ARG A 19 9.51 -0.76 -9.84
N ILE A 20 8.81 -0.64 -8.71
CA ILE A 20 9.19 0.29 -7.62
C ILE A 20 10.22 -0.35 -6.69
N GLY A 21 10.12 -1.67 -6.46
CA GLY A 21 10.99 -2.38 -5.52
C GLY A 21 10.79 -3.89 -5.54
N TYR A 22 11.25 -4.55 -4.49
CA TYR A 22 10.99 -5.97 -4.21
C TYR A 22 11.06 -6.26 -2.72
N SER A 23 10.25 -7.21 -2.27
CA SER A 23 10.35 -7.75 -0.91
C SER A 23 11.27 -8.97 -0.90
N LYS A 24 12.11 -9.11 0.12
CA LYS A 24 12.89 -10.34 0.37
C LYS A 24 12.10 -11.37 1.18
N VAL A 25 10.90 -11.04 1.64
CA VAL A 25 10.03 -11.94 2.42
C VAL A 25 8.66 -12.07 1.75
N TYR A 26 7.95 -13.15 2.05
CA TYR A 26 6.52 -13.26 1.70
C TYR A 26 5.73 -12.26 2.55
N LEU A 27 4.92 -11.41 1.92
CA LEU A 27 4.03 -10.49 2.64
C LEU A 27 2.65 -11.14 2.72
N GLU A 28 2.27 -11.50 3.94
CA GLU A 28 1.15 -12.40 4.21
C GLU A 28 -0.20 -11.67 4.19
N GLN A 29 -1.18 -12.28 3.53
CA GLN A 29 -2.62 -11.98 3.70
C GLN A 29 -3.49 -13.19 3.31
N GLU A 30 -2.88 -14.38 3.28
CA GLU A 30 -3.64 -15.61 3.03
C GLU A 30 -4.57 -15.88 4.23
N ASP A 31 -5.74 -16.44 3.95
CA ASP A 31 -6.75 -16.79 4.97
C ASP A 31 -7.19 -15.64 5.90
N ASN A 32 -7.12 -14.39 5.42
CA ASN A 32 -7.47 -13.19 6.19
C ASN A 32 -6.63 -13.01 7.47
N ILE A 33 -5.38 -13.46 7.47
CA ILE A 33 -4.52 -13.43 8.66
C ILE A 33 -4.37 -12.04 9.28
N CYS A 34 -4.31 -10.98 8.47
CA CYS A 34 -4.24 -9.58 8.93
C CYS A 34 -5.51 -9.10 9.67
N ARG A 35 -6.62 -9.87 9.65
CA ARG A 35 -7.84 -9.57 10.41
C ARG A 35 -7.91 -10.28 11.75
N LEU A 36 -7.10 -11.33 11.91
CA LEU A 36 -7.12 -12.22 13.08
C LEU A 36 -5.94 -11.94 14.00
N ARG A 37 -4.80 -11.54 13.44
CA ARG A 37 -3.56 -11.24 14.15
C ARG A 37 -2.74 -10.21 13.39
N GLU A 38 -1.64 -9.78 14.00
CA GLU A 38 -0.62 -8.97 13.33
C GLU A 38 -0.06 -9.71 12.12
N CYS A 39 0.20 -8.96 11.04
CA CYS A 39 0.75 -9.49 9.81
C CYS A 39 1.81 -8.54 9.25
N ASN A 40 2.86 -9.11 8.65
CA ASN A 40 3.99 -8.31 8.16
C ASN A 40 3.61 -7.34 7.02
N LEU A 41 2.60 -7.66 6.20
CA LEU A 41 2.07 -6.77 5.17
C LEU A 41 1.36 -5.56 5.79
N GLY A 42 0.67 -5.76 6.90
CA GLY A 42 0.01 -4.70 7.65
C GLY A 42 1.01 -3.74 8.27
N ASN A 43 2.09 -4.28 8.84
CA ASN A 43 3.19 -3.47 9.36
C ASN A 43 3.82 -2.62 8.25
N LEU A 44 4.19 -3.25 7.13
CA LEU A 44 4.77 -2.53 5.98
C LEU A 44 3.88 -1.39 5.47
N MET A 45 2.56 -1.63 5.34
CA MET A 45 1.62 -0.61 4.88
C MET A 45 1.49 0.52 5.90
N THR A 46 1.41 0.18 7.19
CA THR A 46 1.27 1.16 8.28
C THR A 46 2.51 2.03 8.41
N ASP A 47 3.71 1.44 8.32
CA ASP A 47 4.98 2.15 8.32
C ASP A 47 5.10 3.10 7.12
N ALA A 48 4.64 2.68 5.94
CA ALA A 48 4.64 3.54 4.75
C ALA A 48 3.70 4.75 4.91
N TYR A 49 2.52 4.57 5.52
CA TYR A 49 1.64 5.68 5.84
C TYR A 49 2.26 6.61 6.87
N PHE A 50 2.79 6.04 7.96
CA PHE A 50 3.44 6.80 9.01
C PHE A 50 4.59 7.65 8.45
N ALA A 51 5.51 7.06 7.69
CA ALA A 51 6.62 7.79 7.07
C ALA A 51 6.14 8.95 6.19
N TYR A 52 5.11 8.74 5.37
CA TYR A 52 4.58 9.81 4.50
C TYR A 52 4.05 11.03 5.26
N TYR A 53 3.42 10.83 6.42
CA TYR A 53 2.93 11.94 7.24
C TYR A 53 4.00 12.46 8.21
N ALA A 54 4.89 11.60 8.68
CA ALA A 54 5.99 11.94 9.57
C ALA A 54 6.98 12.90 8.89
N ASP A 55 7.25 12.69 7.60
CA ASP A 55 8.16 13.51 6.78
C ASP A 55 7.58 14.89 6.40
N LYS A 56 6.33 15.21 6.80
CA LYS A 56 5.76 16.53 6.57
C LYS A 56 6.27 17.53 7.62
N ASN A 57 6.38 18.79 7.22
CA ASN A 57 6.75 19.86 8.14
C ASN A 57 5.78 19.91 9.31
N SER A 58 6.31 19.83 10.53
CA SER A 58 5.50 20.02 11.73
C SER A 58 4.99 21.45 11.82
N THR A 59 3.76 21.58 12.32
CA THR A 59 3.15 22.86 12.65
C THR A 59 3.82 23.52 13.86
N ASP A 60 4.51 22.73 14.69
CA ASP A 60 5.22 23.20 15.89
C ASP A 60 6.74 22.96 15.76
N PRO A 61 7.57 24.01 15.74
CA PRO A 61 9.03 23.87 15.63
C PRO A 61 9.69 23.06 16.75
N SER A 62 9.01 22.87 17.89
CA SER A 62 9.50 22.09 19.02
C SER A 62 9.25 20.58 18.88
N ARG A 63 8.38 20.17 17.94
CA ARG A 63 8.04 18.77 17.70
C ARG A 63 8.78 18.24 16.48
N TRP A 64 9.15 16.97 16.52
CA TRP A 64 9.82 16.28 15.42
C TRP A 64 8.85 15.96 14.27
N SER A 65 7.56 15.74 14.58
CA SER A 65 6.46 15.59 13.62
C SER A 65 5.11 15.94 14.27
N ASP A 66 4.11 16.21 13.45
CA ASP A 66 2.71 16.36 13.89
C ASP A 66 2.02 15.02 14.17
N VAL A 67 2.64 13.90 13.76
CA VAL A 67 2.11 12.54 13.90
C VAL A 67 3.09 11.66 14.66
N ASN A 68 2.56 10.81 15.54
CA ASN A 68 3.34 9.90 16.39
C ASN A 68 2.94 8.43 16.23
N GLY A 69 1.86 8.13 15.50
CA GLY A 69 1.50 6.76 15.15
C GLY A 69 0.56 6.66 13.96
N ALA A 70 0.40 5.44 13.45
CA ALA A 70 -0.57 5.13 12.42
C ALA A 70 -1.30 3.82 12.77
N VAL A 71 -2.60 3.77 12.46
CA VAL A 71 -3.44 2.59 12.66
C VAL A 71 -4.08 2.21 11.33
N LEU A 72 -3.93 0.94 10.95
CA LEU A 72 -4.50 0.37 9.72
C LEU A 72 -5.45 -0.78 10.06
N ASN A 73 -6.67 -0.72 9.52
CA ASN A 73 -7.62 -1.83 9.61
C ASN A 73 -7.21 -3.01 8.71
N GLY A 74 -7.23 -4.24 9.26
CA GLY A 74 -6.90 -5.47 8.51
C GLY A 74 -7.82 -5.79 7.33
N GLY A 75 -9.01 -5.20 7.26
CA GLY A 75 -9.93 -5.28 6.13
C GLY A 75 -9.45 -4.55 4.87
N THR A 76 -8.55 -3.56 5.02
CA THR A 76 -7.90 -2.82 3.92
C THR A 76 -6.98 -3.72 3.10
N ILE A 77 -6.37 -4.72 3.73
CA ILE A 77 -5.42 -5.63 3.08
C ILE A 77 -6.24 -6.77 2.46
N ARG A 78 -6.10 -7.01 1.16
CA ARG A 78 -6.98 -7.94 0.42
C ARG A 78 -6.27 -9.10 -0.27
N ALA A 79 -4.95 -9.02 -0.43
CA ALA A 79 -4.17 -10.04 -1.14
C ALA A 79 -2.72 -10.09 -0.63
N PRO A 80 -2.09 -11.27 -0.58
CA PRO A 80 -0.68 -11.41 -0.23
C PRO A 80 0.23 -10.93 -1.38
N LEU A 81 1.48 -10.61 -1.05
CA LEU A 81 2.53 -10.40 -2.04
C LEU A 81 3.59 -11.50 -1.96
N PRO A 82 3.87 -12.18 -3.08
CA PRO A 82 4.93 -13.18 -3.11
C PRO A 82 6.30 -12.53 -2.86
N GLN A 83 7.19 -13.31 -2.27
CA GLN A 83 8.60 -12.95 -2.12
C GLN A 83 9.19 -12.61 -3.51
N GLY A 84 10.00 -11.56 -3.55
CA GLY A 84 10.63 -11.08 -4.78
C GLY A 84 11.70 -12.04 -5.30
N GLY A 85 11.36 -12.81 -6.34
CA GLY A 85 12.29 -13.49 -7.25
C GLY A 85 11.70 -13.52 -8.67
N LYS A 86 12.49 -13.14 -9.69
CA LYS A 86 12.23 -13.02 -11.18
C LYS A 86 10.88 -12.46 -11.69
N ASN A 87 9.89 -12.29 -10.81
CA ASN A 87 8.47 -12.08 -11.07
C ASN A 87 7.93 -10.87 -10.26
N SER A 88 8.85 -10.03 -9.78
CA SER A 88 8.59 -9.01 -8.77
C SER A 88 7.84 -7.78 -9.30
N LEU A 89 6.73 -7.44 -8.61
CA LEU A 89 6.01 -6.16 -8.48
C LEU A 89 5.64 -5.34 -9.74
N GLY A 90 5.94 -5.83 -10.95
CA GLY A 90 5.60 -5.17 -12.21
C GLY A 90 5.00 -6.09 -13.28
N ARG A 91 4.84 -7.39 -13.00
CA ARG A 91 4.12 -8.33 -13.89
C ARG A 91 2.86 -8.83 -13.21
N GLU A 92 1.75 -8.59 -13.88
CA GLU A 92 0.37 -8.94 -13.52
C GLU A 92 -0.23 -8.16 -12.36
N VAL A 93 -1.27 -7.39 -12.68
CA VAL A 93 -2.58 -7.20 -12.01
C VAL A 93 -2.69 -7.13 -10.47
N LYS A 94 -1.84 -7.81 -9.69
CA LYS A 94 -1.82 -7.84 -8.22
C LYS A 94 -1.53 -6.48 -7.57
N ARG A 95 -0.88 -5.54 -8.27
CA ARG A 95 -0.67 -4.16 -7.77
C ARG A 95 -1.99 -3.42 -7.52
N TRP A 96 -3.04 -3.69 -8.31
CA TRP A 96 -4.35 -3.04 -8.13
C TRP A 96 -5.17 -3.65 -6.98
N GLN A 97 -5.02 -4.93 -6.63
CA GLN A 97 -5.77 -5.49 -5.49
C GLN A 97 -5.38 -4.84 -4.14
N LEU A 98 -4.16 -4.32 -4.03
CA LEU A 98 -3.69 -3.61 -2.84
C LEU A 98 -3.94 -2.09 -2.90
N ILE A 99 -3.91 -1.49 -4.10
CA ILE A 99 -3.91 -0.01 -4.28
C ILE A 99 -5.24 0.53 -4.82
N SER A 100 -6.20 -0.30 -5.27
CA SER A 100 -7.50 0.17 -5.76
C SER A 100 -8.33 0.93 -4.70
N TYR A 101 -7.85 1.00 -3.47
CA TYR A 101 -8.39 1.81 -2.37
C TYR A 101 -7.44 2.92 -1.89
N THR A 102 -6.52 3.44 -2.71
CA THR A 102 -5.91 4.75 -2.39
C THR A 102 -6.93 5.90 -2.48
N ALA A 103 -8.12 5.65 -3.03
CA ALA A 103 -9.29 6.51 -2.82
C ALA A 103 -9.86 6.43 -1.38
N GLN A 104 -9.42 5.46 -0.57
CA GLN A 104 -9.73 5.29 0.85
C GLN A 104 -8.64 5.88 1.76
N LEU A 105 -7.77 6.76 1.25
CA LEU A 105 -6.80 7.52 2.06
C LEU A 105 -7.48 8.39 3.16
N LEU A 106 -8.81 8.53 3.12
CA LEU A 106 -9.61 9.27 4.11
C LEU A 106 -10.46 8.40 5.07
N MET A 107 -10.52 7.07 4.89
CA MET A 107 -11.51 6.25 5.64
C MET A 107 -10.95 5.03 6.37
N GLY A 108 -9.65 4.72 6.28
CA GLY A 108 -9.10 3.49 6.89
C GLY A 108 -7.78 3.64 7.65
N VAL A 109 -7.18 4.82 7.64
CA VAL A 109 -5.92 5.12 8.35
C VAL A 109 -6.19 6.28 9.29
N CYS A 110 -6.12 6.01 10.60
CA CYS A 110 -6.03 7.06 11.59
C CYS A 110 -4.55 7.31 11.85
N VAL A 111 -4.08 8.50 11.51
CA VAL A 111 -2.73 8.95 11.85
C VAL A 111 -2.89 9.81 13.10
N VAL A 112 -2.24 9.40 14.19
CA VAL A 112 -2.41 9.93 15.55
C VAL A 112 -1.19 10.71 15.97
#